data_AF-A0A520DEJ2-F1
#
_entry.id   AF-A0A520DEJ2-F1
#
_cell.length_a   1.000
_cell.length_b   1.000
_cell.length_c   1.000
_cell.angle_alpha   90.00
_cell.angle_beta   90.00
_cell.angle_gamma   90.00
#
_symmetry.space_group_name_H-M   'P 1'
#
loop_
_entity.id
_entity.type
_entity.pdbx_description
1 polymer ?
#
loop_
_entity_poly.entity_id
_entity_poly.type
_entity_poly.pdbx_seq_one_letter_code
_entity_poly.pdbx_strand_id
1 'polypeptide(L)'
;MSTLEVTSLNHTKLLDEYKKYFQQELTTSPGVYKSYIIKPTNLSRLKKLAELLTKNKIEFAFGGDKGGRGYDYDTQKEENFTIGRNDLIVNLQQSRAVLANVLLEPQTVVTDSNTYDITAWALPYVYGLKAYASKESIKGKYSSMQDAEIISNDLDKPLAWLFGWGTGEDAQVLSALQKEGIKVRQADQAFTVGGKDYNAGTLIVLRVENEKTVKTLRDKVVKIAKEVGKPVQAITSGFVDKGKDFGSSVYPILKQPKIAIVSGSEVSSLAFGEVWYYIEHDLGLSPIIINARDLNNLDINKVNTVILPDGSYTSFIDEGLKGWINRGGKLILMEDAIESVLDKKGFDIKKKEAVVKKDEKPEPSKLLFKDKDRDDYENSIPGAIYKINMDASHPFAYGLGKNYYSLKTDRKIYEPLTKGWNVGQLADKSLMAGVVGKKVREELKTGLLIGVQESGRGNIIYLANDPLFRNFWEGGKTLFGNIIFCSY
;
A
#
# COMPACT_ATOMS: atom_id res chain seq x y z
N MET A 1 -36.24 8.02 -4.73
CA MET A 1 -35.99 7.46 -6.07
C MET A 1 -36.04 8.58 -7.09
N SER A 2 -34.88 8.89 -7.68
CA SER A 2 -34.71 9.83 -8.78
C SER A 2 -35.24 9.17 -10.06
N THR A 3 -36.41 9.58 -10.54
CA THR A 3 -36.93 9.15 -11.85
C THR A 3 -36.64 10.24 -12.88
N LEU A 4 -36.42 9.86 -14.14
CA LEU A 4 -36.24 10.79 -15.27
C LEU A 4 -37.40 11.80 -15.37
N GLU A 5 -38.61 11.36 -15.02
CA GLU A 5 -39.82 12.19 -14.96
C GLU A 5 -39.69 13.32 -13.93
N VAL A 6 -39.28 13.02 -12.69
CA VAL A 6 -39.07 14.05 -11.65
C VAL A 6 -37.96 15.02 -12.04
N THR A 7 -36.88 14.53 -12.65
CA THR A 7 -35.79 15.37 -13.20
C THR A 7 -36.30 16.30 -14.30
N SER A 8 -37.13 15.80 -15.23
CA SER A 8 -37.72 16.59 -16.31
C SER A 8 -38.64 17.70 -15.77
N LEU A 9 -39.53 17.34 -14.84
CA LEU A 9 -40.46 18.27 -14.18
C LEU A 9 -39.74 19.37 -13.40
N ASN A 10 -38.56 19.08 -12.84
CA ASN A 10 -37.79 20.00 -12.00
C ASN A 10 -36.50 20.53 -12.65
N HIS A 11 -36.36 20.42 -13.99
CA HIS A 11 -35.08 20.64 -14.67
C HIS A 11 -34.48 22.05 -14.41
N THR A 12 -35.30 23.10 -14.35
CA THR A 12 -34.83 24.47 -14.08
C THR A 12 -34.20 24.57 -12.69
N LYS A 13 -34.93 24.08 -11.67
CA LYS A 13 -34.44 24.07 -10.28
C LYS A 13 -33.17 23.23 -10.14
N LEU A 14 -33.10 22.08 -10.81
CA LEU A 14 -31.91 21.23 -10.81
C LEU A 14 -30.70 21.97 -11.39
N LEU A 15 -30.86 22.65 -12.52
CA LEU A 15 -29.78 23.42 -13.15
C LEU A 15 -29.34 24.62 -12.31
N ASP A 16 -30.27 25.30 -11.65
CA ASP A 16 -29.96 26.44 -10.79
C ASP A 16 -29.21 26.02 -9.53
N GLU A 17 -29.66 24.97 -8.84
CA GLU A 17 -28.93 24.43 -7.67
C GLU A 17 -27.58 23.83 -8.08
N TYR A 18 -27.48 23.19 -9.27
CA TYR A 18 -26.20 22.71 -9.80
C TYR A 18 -25.23 23.88 -10.05
N LYS A 19 -25.66 24.97 -10.70
CA LYS A 19 -24.81 26.16 -10.91
C LYS A 19 -24.40 26.78 -9.58
N LYS A 20 -25.36 26.95 -8.68
CA LYS A 20 -25.14 27.54 -7.35
C LYS A 20 -24.12 26.74 -6.54
N TYR A 21 -24.23 25.41 -6.54
CA TYR A 21 -23.27 24.51 -5.92
C TYR A 21 -21.83 24.82 -6.39
N PHE A 22 -21.60 24.86 -7.70
CA PHE A 22 -20.25 25.12 -8.25
C PHE A 22 -19.79 26.58 -8.14
N GLN A 23 -20.70 27.56 -8.11
CA GLN A 23 -20.35 28.97 -7.95
C GLN A 23 -19.98 29.32 -6.51
N GLN A 24 -20.68 28.74 -5.52
CA GLN A 24 -20.38 28.95 -4.11
C GLN A 24 -18.96 28.48 -3.76
N GLU A 25 -18.55 27.34 -4.33
CA GLU A 25 -17.20 26.76 -4.16
C GLU A 25 -16.05 27.68 -4.60
N LEU A 26 -16.25 28.58 -5.57
CA LEU A 26 -15.23 29.53 -6.02
C LEU A 26 -14.92 30.62 -5.00
N THR A 27 -15.83 30.85 -4.05
CA THR A 27 -15.77 31.97 -3.09
C THR A 27 -15.61 31.48 -1.65
N THR A 28 -16.14 30.30 -1.33
CA THR A 28 -16.14 29.73 0.02
C THR A 28 -15.55 28.34 -0.01
N SER A 29 -14.51 28.11 0.80
CA SER A 29 -13.93 26.78 0.95
C SER A 29 -14.95 25.84 1.63
N PRO A 30 -15.10 24.59 1.16
CA PRO A 30 -16.04 23.64 1.78
C PRO A 30 -15.65 23.21 3.21
N GLY A 31 -14.39 23.44 3.60
CA GLY A 31 -13.86 23.11 4.92
C GLY A 31 -12.94 24.19 5.47
N VAL A 32 -12.28 23.88 6.60
CA VAL A 32 -11.38 24.83 7.29
C VAL A 32 -10.07 25.07 6.52
N TYR A 33 -9.66 24.12 5.68
CA TYR A 33 -8.47 24.22 4.86
C TYR A 33 -8.78 24.91 3.54
N LYS A 34 -7.84 25.68 3.02
CA LYS A 34 -7.95 26.37 1.71
C LYS A 34 -6.95 25.83 0.69
N SER A 35 -5.93 25.10 1.13
CA SER A 35 -4.94 24.51 0.24
C SER A 35 -4.31 23.25 0.85
N TYR A 36 -3.97 22.30 -0.01
CA TYR A 36 -3.27 21.07 0.33
C TYR A 36 -1.92 21.04 -0.37
N ILE A 37 -0.86 20.72 0.38
CA ILE A 37 0.52 20.71 -0.09
C ILE A 37 1.06 19.29 0.07
N ILE A 38 1.32 18.62 -1.04
CA ILE A 38 1.81 17.23 -1.08
C ILE A 38 3.26 17.24 -1.54
N LYS A 39 4.14 16.67 -0.72
CA LYS A 39 5.59 16.63 -0.97
C LYS A 39 5.93 15.51 -1.96
N PRO A 40 6.97 15.69 -2.79
CA PRO A 40 7.47 14.68 -3.71
C PRO A 40 8.33 13.62 -3.01
N THR A 41 7.93 13.13 -1.83
CA THR A 41 8.66 12.05 -1.11
C THR A 41 8.74 10.76 -1.92
N ASN A 42 7.79 10.56 -2.84
CA ASN A 42 7.83 9.54 -3.87
C ASN A 42 7.28 10.12 -5.18
N LEU A 43 8.16 10.40 -6.15
CA LEU A 43 7.77 11.05 -7.40
C LEU A 43 6.80 10.20 -8.25
N SER A 44 6.93 8.88 -8.25
CA SER A 44 6.03 8.00 -9.02
C SER A 44 4.60 8.09 -8.47
N ARG A 45 4.45 7.96 -7.14
CA ARG A 45 3.14 8.07 -6.50
C ARG A 45 2.56 9.47 -6.62
N LEU A 46 3.39 10.51 -6.58
CA LEU A 46 2.95 11.89 -6.84
C LEU A 46 2.43 12.07 -8.29
N LYS A 47 3.10 11.47 -9.28
CA LYS A 47 2.64 11.44 -10.68
C LYS A 47 1.27 10.76 -10.80
N LYS A 48 1.10 9.57 -10.21
CA LYS A 48 -0.20 8.88 -10.19
C LYS A 48 -1.31 9.66 -9.49
N LEU A 49 -0.98 10.36 -8.40
CA LEU A 49 -1.94 11.26 -7.73
C LEU A 49 -2.33 12.41 -8.66
N ALA A 50 -1.36 13.06 -9.30
CA ALA A 50 -1.63 14.13 -10.27
C ALA A 50 -2.50 13.65 -11.45
N GLU A 51 -2.27 12.43 -11.95
CA GLU A 51 -3.12 11.80 -12.97
C GLU A 51 -4.56 11.58 -12.48
N LEU A 52 -4.74 11.09 -11.25
CA LEU A 52 -6.07 10.91 -10.65
C LEU A 52 -6.79 12.26 -10.49
N LEU A 53 -6.10 13.30 -10.01
CA LEU A 53 -6.66 14.64 -9.90
C LEU A 53 -7.08 15.19 -11.28
N THR A 54 -6.24 14.98 -12.29
CA THR A 54 -6.53 15.38 -13.69
C THR A 54 -7.78 14.68 -14.23
N LYS A 55 -7.90 13.35 -14.03
CA LYS A 55 -9.09 12.57 -14.44
C LYS A 55 -10.37 13.09 -13.77
N ASN A 56 -10.26 13.56 -12.53
CA ASN A 56 -11.37 14.15 -11.77
C ASN A 56 -11.56 15.66 -12.01
N LYS A 57 -10.77 16.25 -12.93
CA LYS A 57 -10.81 17.68 -13.28
C LYS A 57 -10.53 18.60 -12.08
N ILE A 58 -9.77 18.12 -11.10
CA ILE A 58 -9.29 18.92 -9.97
C ILE A 58 -8.04 19.66 -10.43
N GLU A 59 -8.05 20.98 -10.29
CA GLU A 59 -6.94 21.85 -10.64
C GLU A 59 -5.86 21.77 -9.56
N PHE A 60 -4.61 21.67 -10.00
CA PHE A 60 -3.43 21.70 -9.15
C PHE A 60 -2.27 22.37 -9.88
N ALA A 61 -1.28 22.82 -9.11
CA ALA A 61 -0.04 23.39 -9.62
C ALA A 61 1.14 22.86 -8.80
N PHE A 62 2.36 23.19 -9.21
CA PHE A 62 3.58 22.77 -8.54
C PHE A 62 4.38 23.95 -8.04
N GLY A 63 5.04 23.77 -6.90
CA GLY A 63 6.02 24.69 -6.32
C GLY A 63 5.53 26.10 -6.03
N GLY A 64 6.40 26.89 -5.40
CA GLY A 64 6.09 28.23 -4.95
C GLY A 64 7.23 28.81 -4.12
N ASP A 65 7.19 30.13 -3.89
CA ASP A 65 8.31 30.87 -3.33
C ASP A 65 8.20 31.09 -1.80
N LYS A 66 7.11 30.65 -1.16
CA LYS A 66 6.85 30.83 0.28
C LYS A 66 6.50 29.51 0.96
N GLY A 67 7.03 29.31 2.17
CA GLY A 67 6.52 28.31 3.11
C GLY A 67 5.21 28.76 3.77
N GLY A 68 4.69 27.94 4.67
CA GLY A 68 3.47 28.25 5.41
C GLY A 68 3.31 27.39 6.63
N ARG A 69 2.15 27.49 7.27
CA ARG A 69 1.73 26.65 8.39
C ARG A 69 0.53 25.80 7.98
N GLY A 70 0.50 24.55 8.43
CA GLY A 70 -0.62 23.66 8.17
C GLY A 70 -0.60 22.41 9.03
N TYR A 71 -1.73 21.72 9.03
CA TYR A 71 -1.89 20.42 9.67
C TYR A 71 -1.06 19.38 8.93
N ASP A 72 -0.08 18.81 9.63
CA ASP A 72 0.75 17.70 9.16
C ASP A 72 0.00 16.38 9.30
N TYR A 73 -0.12 15.64 8.21
CA TYR A 73 -0.87 14.39 8.14
C TYR A 73 -0.23 13.31 9.03
N ASP A 74 1.09 13.24 9.11
CA ASP A 74 1.76 12.17 9.86
C ASP A 74 1.74 12.41 11.38
N THR A 75 1.94 13.67 11.78
CA THR A 75 2.06 14.05 13.20
C THR A 75 0.73 14.45 13.83
N GLN A 76 -0.30 14.72 13.00
CA GLN A 76 -1.62 15.21 13.38
C GLN A 76 -1.57 16.56 14.13
N LYS A 77 -0.60 17.41 13.79
CA LYS A 77 -0.35 18.69 14.46
C LYS A 77 -0.13 19.81 13.45
N GLU A 78 -0.35 21.05 13.88
CA GLU A 78 -0.02 22.24 13.11
C GLU A 78 1.50 22.48 13.11
N GLU A 79 2.13 22.38 11.94
CA GLU A 79 3.57 22.53 11.75
C GLU A 79 3.89 23.50 10.60
N ASN A 80 5.12 24.03 10.62
CA ASN A 80 5.62 24.87 9.55
C ASN A 80 6.20 23.99 8.44
N PHE A 81 5.97 24.36 7.19
CA PHE A 81 6.55 23.70 6.02
C PHE A 81 7.12 24.70 5.02
N THR A 82 8.09 24.26 4.22
CA THR A 82 8.63 25.01 3.08
C THR A 82 8.06 24.44 1.78
N ILE A 83 7.94 25.24 0.71
CA ILE A 83 7.47 24.74 -0.59
C ILE A 83 8.67 24.54 -1.52
N GLY A 84 8.83 23.31 -2.03
CA GLY A 84 9.83 22.95 -3.03
C GLY A 84 9.29 22.97 -4.47
N ARG A 85 10.17 22.94 -5.48
CA ARG A 85 9.79 23.03 -6.92
C ARG A 85 8.77 22.00 -7.38
N ASN A 86 8.82 20.78 -6.84
CA ASN A 86 7.97 19.65 -7.21
C ASN A 86 6.86 19.34 -6.18
N ASP A 87 6.66 20.21 -5.18
CA ASP A 87 5.52 20.07 -4.28
C ASP A 87 4.22 20.31 -5.05
N LEU A 88 3.28 19.36 -4.97
CA LEU A 88 1.96 19.50 -5.58
C LEU A 88 1.06 20.31 -4.65
N ILE A 89 0.43 21.34 -5.20
CA ILE A 89 -0.44 22.27 -4.47
C ILE A 89 -1.83 22.21 -5.08
N VAL A 90 -2.80 21.78 -4.27
CA VAL A 90 -4.23 21.86 -4.60
C VAL A 90 -4.82 23.05 -3.86
N ASN A 91 -5.14 24.12 -4.59
CA ASN A 91 -5.83 25.28 -4.03
C ASN A 91 -7.34 25.10 -4.19
N LEU A 92 -8.12 25.28 -3.12
CA LEU A 92 -9.57 25.03 -3.16
C LEU A 92 -10.39 26.18 -3.78
N GLN A 93 -9.76 27.26 -4.25
CA GLN A 93 -10.45 28.30 -5.01
C GLN A 93 -10.69 27.85 -6.47
N GLN A 94 -11.50 26.81 -6.65
CA GLN A 94 -11.76 26.16 -7.93
C GLN A 94 -13.16 25.52 -7.95
N SER A 95 -13.65 25.17 -9.13
CA SER A 95 -14.99 24.57 -9.31
C SER A 95 -15.10 23.10 -8.85
N ARG A 96 -14.03 22.48 -8.35
CA ARG A 96 -14.06 21.12 -7.79
C ARG A 96 -13.68 21.10 -6.32
N ALA A 97 -13.93 22.20 -5.61
CA ALA A 97 -13.43 22.40 -4.26
C ALA A 97 -13.95 21.34 -3.30
N VAL A 98 -15.24 20.98 -3.36
CA VAL A 98 -15.83 19.96 -2.48
C VAL A 98 -15.19 18.58 -2.72
N LEU A 99 -15.08 18.15 -3.97
CA LEU A 99 -14.46 16.85 -4.30
C LEU A 99 -12.99 16.83 -3.89
N ALA A 100 -12.24 17.90 -4.21
CA ALA A 100 -10.85 18.03 -3.80
C ALA A 100 -10.70 18.00 -2.27
N ASN A 101 -11.61 18.65 -1.53
CA ASN A 101 -11.62 18.61 -0.08
C ASN A 101 -11.88 17.20 0.45
N VAL A 102 -12.91 16.51 -0.02
CA VAL A 102 -13.22 15.13 0.43
C VAL A 102 -12.06 14.17 0.17
N LEU A 103 -11.40 14.30 -0.98
CA LEU A 103 -10.27 13.44 -1.33
C LEU A 103 -8.97 13.80 -0.58
N LEU A 104 -8.85 15.00 -0.03
CA LEU A 104 -7.59 15.44 0.57
C LEU A 104 -7.69 15.70 2.06
N GLU A 105 -8.87 15.93 2.64
CA GLU A 105 -8.99 16.33 4.04
C GLU A 105 -8.35 15.32 5.01
N PRO A 106 -7.54 15.77 5.98
CA PRO A 106 -6.85 14.86 6.88
C PRO A 106 -7.77 14.22 7.93
N GLN A 107 -8.94 14.80 8.16
CA GLN A 107 -9.90 14.35 9.17
C GLN A 107 -11.29 14.35 8.55
N THR A 108 -11.89 13.16 8.47
CA THR A 108 -13.26 13.01 7.98
C THR A 108 -14.24 13.37 9.09
N VAL A 109 -15.19 14.25 8.78
CA VAL A 109 -16.36 14.50 9.63
C VAL A 109 -17.58 13.96 8.92
N VAL A 110 -18.22 12.95 9.50
CA VAL A 110 -19.47 12.40 8.98
C VAL A 110 -20.60 12.78 9.93
N THR A 111 -21.63 13.44 9.41
CA THR A 111 -22.78 13.92 10.18
C THR A 111 -23.91 12.89 10.26
N ASP A 112 -23.92 11.89 9.37
CA ASP A 112 -24.91 10.80 9.33
C ASP A 112 -24.20 9.45 9.09
N SER A 113 -24.51 8.48 9.94
CA SER A 113 -23.75 7.25 10.14
C SER A 113 -24.11 6.12 9.18
N ASN A 114 -25.16 6.27 8.37
CA ASN A 114 -25.56 5.29 7.34
C ASN A 114 -24.74 5.46 6.05
N THR A 115 -23.43 5.25 6.15
CA THR A 115 -22.54 5.22 4.98
C THR A 115 -22.53 3.83 4.35
N TYR A 116 -22.89 3.76 3.07
CA TYR A 116 -22.85 2.52 2.27
C TYR A 116 -21.41 2.13 1.85
N ASP A 117 -20.44 2.99 2.09
CA ASP A 117 -19.05 2.79 1.70
C ASP A 117 -18.08 3.32 2.77
N ILE A 118 -16.78 3.14 2.52
CA ILE A 118 -15.71 3.57 3.41
C ILE A 118 -15.75 5.08 3.66
N THR A 119 -15.39 5.47 4.89
CA THR A 119 -15.46 6.89 5.29
C THR A 119 -14.13 7.63 5.16
N ALA A 120 -13.05 6.95 4.77
CA ALA A 120 -11.73 7.55 4.73
C ALA A 120 -11.10 7.52 3.33
N TRP A 121 -11.04 8.69 2.68
CA TRP A 121 -10.57 8.87 1.30
C TRP A 121 -9.30 9.72 1.16
N ALA A 122 -8.72 10.15 2.28
CA ALA A 122 -7.58 11.06 2.32
C ALA A 122 -6.38 10.53 1.51
N LEU A 123 -6.29 10.97 0.25
CA LEU A 123 -5.37 10.47 -0.77
C LEU A 123 -3.90 10.56 -0.37
N PRO A 124 -3.41 11.56 0.41
CA PRO A 124 -2.03 11.55 0.88
C PRO A 124 -1.67 10.26 1.64
N TYR A 125 -2.57 9.70 2.45
CA TYR A 125 -2.33 8.42 3.12
C TYR A 125 -2.39 7.24 2.15
N VAL A 126 -3.37 7.21 1.23
CA VAL A 126 -3.53 6.18 0.18
C VAL A 126 -2.25 6.01 -0.64
N TYR A 127 -1.66 7.14 -1.04
CA TYR A 127 -0.43 7.20 -1.81
C TYR A 127 0.84 7.17 -0.94
N GLY A 128 0.72 7.17 0.39
CA GLY A 128 1.86 7.22 1.31
C GLY A 128 2.79 8.41 1.04
N LEU A 129 2.21 9.59 0.81
CA LEU A 129 2.91 10.84 0.52
C LEU A 129 2.82 11.79 1.72
N LYS A 130 3.94 12.44 2.04
CA LYS A 130 3.95 13.50 3.04
C LYS A 130 3.09 14.67 2.56
N ALA A 131 2.19 15.16 3.42
CA ALA A 131 1.32 16.28 3.07
C ALA A 131 1.04 17.22 4.25
N TYR A 132 0.55 18.41 3.91
CA TYR A 132 0.09 19.43 4.83
C TYR A 132 -1.24 20.03 4.34
N ALA A 133 -2.17 20.27 5.25
CA ALA A 133 -3.43 20.95 4.98
C ALA A 133 -3.37 22.35 5.60
N SER A 134 -3.40 23.40 4.79
CA SER A 134 -3.25 24.78 5.24
C SER A 134 -4.57 25.54 5.22
N LYS A 135 -4.78 26.38 6.23
CA LYS A 135 -5.89 27.35 6.29
C LYS A 135 -5.65 28.58 5.41
N GLU A 136 -4.43 28.71 4.87
CA GLU A 136 -4.03 29.76 3.94
C GLU A 136 -4.32 29.34 2.50
N SER A 137 -4.68 30.31 1.65
CA SER A 137 -4.85 30.08 0.22
C SER A 137 -3.49 30.20 -0.46
N ILE A 138 -2.90 29.07 -0.82
CA ILE A 138 -1.59 28.98 -1.47
C ILE A 138 -1.80 28.53 -2.91
N LYS A 139 -1.28 29.30 -3.87
CA LYS A 139 -1.32 28.95 -5.30
C LYS A 139 0.07 28.50 -5.74
N GLY A 140 0.11 27.42 -6.52
CA GLY A 140 1.37 26.96 -7.11
C GLY A 140 1.82 27.84 -8.27
N LYS A 141 3.10 27.75 -8.60
CA LYS A 141 3.77 28.60 -9.60
C LYS A 141 3.92 27.95 -10.97
N TYR A 142 4.02 26.62 -11.00
CA TYR A 142 4.35 25.86 -12.20
C TYR A 142 3.20 24.92 -12.58
N SER A 143 2.92 24.78 -13.87
CA SER A 143 1.88 23.86 -14.37
C SER A 143 2.33 22.40 -14.42
N SER A 144 3.63 22.14 -14.36
CA SER A 144 4.20 20.79 -14.41
C SER A 144 5.36 20.61 -13.43
N MET A 145 5.59 19.35 -13.07
CA MET A 145 6.79 18.94 -12.35
C MET A 145 8.03 19.13 -13.21
N GLN A 146 9.15 19.38 -12.55
CA GLN A 146 10.46 19.21 -13.15
C GLN A 146 10.78 17.72 -13.16
N ASP A 147 10.93 17.15 -14.36
CA ASP A 147 11.41 15.78 -14.49
C ASP A 147 12.87 15.69 -14.03
N ALA A 148 13.20 14.55 -13.41
CA ALA A 148 14.59 14.21 -13.19
C ALA A 148 15.21 13.93 -14.58
N GLU A 149 16.38 14.52 -14.83
CA GLU A 149 17.15 14.14 -16.02
C GLU A 149 17.36 12.62 -16.02
N ILE A 150 17.02 11.97 -17.12
CA ILE A 150 17.38 10.57 -17.34
C ILE A 150 18.90 10.58 -17.43
N ILE A 151 19.57 10.16 -16.35
CA ILE A 151 21.02 10.01 -16.38
C ILE A 151 21.34 8.99 -17.48
N SER A 152 21.95 9.49 -18.55
CA SER A 152 22.40 8.70 -19.69
C SER A 152 23.32 7.57 -19.21
N ASN A 153 23.03 6.34 -19.62
CA ASN A 153 23.87 5.16 -19.46
C ASN A 153 24.95 5.10 -20.57
N ASP A 154 25.72 6.17 -20.77
CA ASP A 154 26.80 6.21 -21.77
C ASP A 154 28.05 5.41 -21.37
N LEU A 155 27.96 4.60 -20.30
CA LEU A 155 28.97 3.59 -20.01
C LEU A 155 28.79 2.39 -20.94
N ASP A 156 29.79 2.15 -21.80
CA ASP A 156 29.84 1.01 -22.72
C ASP A 156 29.97 -0.32 -21.95
N LYS A 157 30.75 -0.33 -20.88
CA LYS A 157 31.03 -1.50 -20.03
C LYS A 157 30.89 -1.20 -18.54
N PRO A 158 29.68 -0.97 -18.02
CA PRO A 158 29.48 -0.77 -16.59
C PRO A 158 29.68 -2.07 -15.81
N LEU A 159 30.08 -1.97 -14.54
CA LEU A 159 30.11 -3.10 -13.62
C LEU A 159 28.70 -3.58 -13.29
N ALA A 160 27.82 -2.63 -12.99
CA ALA A 160 26.44 -2.90 -12.59
C ALA A 160 25.48 -1.80 -13.06
N TRP A 161 24.21 -2.18 -13.16
CA TRP A 161 23.09 -1.26 -13.26
C TRP A 161 22.29 -1.28 -11.96
N LEU A 162 22.03 -0.10 -11.41
CA LEU A 162 21.30 0.09 -10.17
C LEU A 162 19.92 0.69 -10.46
N PHE A 163 18.91 0.10 -9.85
CA PHE A 163 17.54 0.62 -9.84
C PHE A 163 17.11 0.87 -8.41
N GLY A 164 16.41 1.99 -8.20
CA GLY A 164 15.75 2.25 -6.92
C GLY A 164 14.70 1.17 -6.59
N TRP A 165 14.14 1.26 -5.39
CA TRP A 165 13.05 0.41 -4.96
C TRP A 165 12.06 1.21 -4.12
N GLY A 166 10.80 0.79 -4.13
CA GLY A 166 9.73 1.41 -3.35
C GLY A 166 8.55 1.97 -4.14
N THR A 167 8.48 1.71 -5.44
CA THR A 167 7.31 1.99 -6.27
C THR A 167 6.84 0.72 -6.98
N GLY A 168 5.58 0.68 -7.41
CA GLY A 168 5.04 -0.47 -8.14
C GLY A 168 5.82 -0.75 -9.44
N GLU A 169 6.32 0.30 -10.08
CA GLU A 169 7.14 0.21 -11.29
C GLU A 169 8.50 -0.46 -11.04
N ASP A 170 9.06 -0.39 -9.82
CA ASP A 170 10.31 -1.11 -9.50
C ASP A 170 10.10 -2.63 -9.54
N ALA A 171 8.94 -3.11 -9.10
CA ALA A 171 8.57 -4.52 -9.19
C ALA A 171 8.31 -4.94 -10.65
N GLN A 172 7.79 -4.04 -11.50
CA GLN A 172 7.67 -4.26 -12.95
C GLN A 172 9.05 -4.38 -13.61
N VAL A 173 10.00 -3.51 -13.26
CA VAL A 173 11.39 -3.63 -13.73
C VAL A 173 11.98 -4.97 -13.34
N LEU A 174 11.85 -5.38 -12.07
CA LEU A 174 12.33 -6.68 -11.60
C LEU A 174 11.71 -7.84 -12.39
N SER A 175 10.39 -7.84 -12.55
CA SER A 175 9.64 -8.85 -13.31
C SER A 175 10.12 -8.93 -14.76
N ALA A 176 10.26 -7.78 -15.43
CA ALA A 176 10.75 -7.71 -16.81
C ALA A 176 12.19 -8.20 -16.96
N LEU A 177 13.09 -7.82 -16.04
CA LEU A 177 14.47 -8.33 -16.02
C LEU A 177 14.51 -9.85 -15.84
N GLN A 178 13.75 -10.39 -14.89
CA GLN A 178 13.71 -11.83 -14.62
C GLN A 178 13.12 -12.63 -15.79
N LYS A 179 12.12 -12.10 -16.50
CA LYS A 179 11.58 -12.72 -17.72
C LYS A 179 12.62 -12.86 -18.83
N GLU A 180 13.56 -11.92 -18.92
CA GLU A 180 14.70 -12.00 -19.85
C GLU A 180 15.83 -12.91 -19.37
N GLY A 181 15.64 -13.61 -18.24
CA GLY A 181 16.65 -14.47 -17.62
C GLY A 181 17.77 -13.72 -16.92
N ILE A 182 17.61 -12.42 -16.66
CA ILE A 182 18.60 -11.59 -15.99
C ILE A 182 18.51 -11.83 -14.48
N LYS A 183 19.63 -12.21 -13.87
CA LYS A 183 19.80 -12.31 -12.42
C LYS A 183 19.89 -10.92 -11.83
N VAL A 184 19.02 -10.68 -10.84
CA VAL A 184 18.93 -9.42 -10.11
C VAL A 184 19.23 -9.71 -8.65
N ARG A 185 20.09 -8.90 -8.05
CA ARG A 185 20.34 -8.88 -6.61
C ARG A 185 19.58 -7.74 -5.96
N GLN A 186 19.26 -7.88 -4.68
CA GLN A 186 18.65 -6.81 -3.89
C GLN A 186 19.56 -6.45 -2.73
N ALA A 187 19.69 -5.16 -2.42
CA ALA A 187 20.48 -4.68 -1.29
C ALA A 187 19.70 -4.80 0.02
N ASP A 188 20.22 -5.58 0.97
CA ASP A 188 19.63 -5.66 2.32
C ASP A 188 19.99 -4.43 3.18
N GLN A 189 21.05 -3.72 2.80
CA GLN A 189 21.56 -2.55 3.50
C GLN A 189 21.76 -1.39 2.53
N ALA A 190 21.59 -0.17 3.02
CA ALA A 190 21.90 1.03 2.26
C ALA A 190 23.42 1.13 1.98
N PHE A 191 23.78 1.72 0.85
CA PHE A 191 25.17 1.93 0.45
C PHE A 191 25.32 3.23 -0.35
N THR A 192 26.54 3.74 -0.42
CA THR A 192 26.89 4.92 -1.23
C THR A 192 27.88 4.49 -2.30
N VAL A 193 27.65 4.85 -3.57
CA VAL A 193 28.64 4.62 -4.64
C VAL A 193 28.60 5.74 -5.65
N GLY A 194 29.77 6.23 -6.04
CA GLY A 194 29.89 7.37 -6.96
C GLY A 194 29.29 8.65 -6.36
N GLY A 195 29.40 8.82 -5.04
CA GLY A 195 28.87 9.99 -4.33
C GLY A 195 27.35 10.05 -4.23
N LYS A 196 26.62 8.97 -4.60
CA LYS A 196 25.17 8.88 -4.49
C LYS A 196 24.75 7.78 -3.53
N ASP A 197 23.76 8.08 -2.70
CA ASP A 197 23.20 7.15 -1.72
C ASP A 197 22.09 6.28 -2.34
N TYR A 198 22.09 5.00 -1.96
CA TYR A 198 21.11 3.99 -2.35
C TYR A 198 20.54 3.35 -1.10
N ASN A 199 19.21 3.32 -1.00
CA ASN A 199 18.52 2.73 0.14
C ASN A 199 18.53 1.19 0.07
N ALA A 200 18.26 0.55 1.20
CA ALA A 200 17.91 -0.87 1.20
C ALA A 200 16.71 -1.14 0.27
N GLY A 201 16.71 -2.30 -0.37
CA GLY A 201 15.79 -2.69 -1.44
C GLY A 201 16.31 -2.41 -2.85
N THR A 202 17.34 -1.57 -3.02
CA THR A 202 17.93 -1.23 -4.34
C THR A 202 18.26 -2.49 -5.14
N LEU A 203 17.82 -2.54 -6.40
CA LEU A 203 18.10 -3.66 -7.30
C LEU A 203 19.45 -3.47 -7.98
N ILE A 204 20.22 -4.54 -8.06
CA ILE A 204 21.58 -4.57 -8.61
C ILE A 204 21.64 -5.63 -9.70
N VAL A 205 21.90 -5.21 -10.93
CA VAL A 205 22.18 -6.10 -12.05
C VAL A 205 23.68 -6.09 -12.30
N LEU A 206 24.41 -7.11 -11.83
CA LEU A 206 25.84 -7.25 -12.08
C LEU A 206 26.08 -7.75 -13.50
N ARG A 207 26.93 -7.05 -14.25
CA ARG A 207 27.26 -7.42 -15.64
C ARG A 207 27.86 -8.82 -15.71
N VAL A 208 28.87 -9.09 -14.88
CA VAL A 208 29.66 -10.34 -14.91
C VAL A 208 28.83 -11.60 -14.60
N GLU A 209 27.72 -11.46 -13.88
CA GLU A 209 26.83 -12.59 -13.56
C GLU A 209 25.85 -12.94 -14.69
N ASN A 210 25.70 -12.03 -15.66
CA ASN A 210 24.65 -12.04 -16.66
C ASN A 210 25.18 -12.05 -18.11
N GLU A 211 26.34 -11.42 -18.38
CA GLU A 211 26.86 -11.19 -19.74
C GLU A 211 27.17 -12.48 -20.52
N LYS A 212 27.42 -13.59 -19.81
CA LYS A 212 27.65 -14.90 -20.41
C LYS A 212 26.36 -15.57 -20.90
N THR A 213 25.24 -15.33 -20.22
CA THR A 213 23.96 -16.01 -20.47
C THR A 213 23.01 -15.14 -21.30
N VAL A 214 23.06 -13.83 -21.12
CA VAL A 214 22.17 -12.86 -21.76
C VAL A 214 22.94 -12.06 -22.79
N LYS A 215 22.73 -12.36 -24.08
CA LYS A 215 23.23 -11.55 -25.19
C LYS A 215 22.63 -10.15 -25.13
N THR A 216 23.39 -9.14 -25.57
CA THR A 216 23.00 -7.72 -25.59
C THR A 216 22.44 -7.21 -24.25
N LEU A 217 23.02 -7.67 -23.14
CA LEU A 217 22.56 -7.36 -21.77
C LEU A 217 22.31 -5.87 -21.54
N ARG A 218 23.26 -5.01 -21.93
CA ARG A 218 23.13 -3.54 -21.80
C ARG A 218 21.87 -3.04 -22.47
N ASP A 219 21.65 -3.39 -23.73
CA ASP A 219 20.52 -2.92 -24.51
C ASP A 219 19.20 -3.40 -23.90
N LYS A 220 19.13 -4.63 -23.40
CA LYS A 220 17.95 -5.16 -22.71
C LYS A 220 17.65 -4.39 -21.43
N VAL A 221 18.66 -4.18 -20.57
CA VAL A 221 18.49 -3.46 -19.29
C VAL A 221 18.04 -2.02 -19.55
N VAL A 222 18.66 -1.32 -20.50
CA VAL A 222 18.30 0.06 -20.87
C VAL A 222 16.91 0.12 -21.49
N LYS A 223 16.57 -0.84 -22.37
CA LYS A 223 15.24 -0.93 -22.99
C LYS A 223 14.15 -1.12 -21.93
N ILE A 224 14.33 -2.06 -20.99
CA ILE A 224 13.38 -2.30 -19.90
C ILE A 224 13.21 -1.05 -19.04
N ALA A 225 14.31 -0.39 -18.66
CA ALA A 225 14.26 0.84 -17.88
C ALA A 225 13.44 1.93 -18.59
N LYS A 226 13.61 2.07 -19.91
CA LYS A 226 12.88 3.03 -20.75
C LYS A 226 11.40 2.66 -20.91
N GLU A 227 11.07 1.39 -21.15
CA GLU A 227 9.69 0.91 -21.31
C GLU A 227 8.87 1.09 -20.04
N VAL A 228 9.48 0.86 -18.87
CA VAL A 228 8.82 1.05 -17.56
C VAL A 228 8.91 2.52 -17.09
N GLY A 229 9.71 3.35 -17.74
CA GLY A 229 9.86 4.78 -17.39
C GLY A 229 10.63 5.02 -16.09
N LYS A 230 11.61 4.15 -15.78
CA LYS A 230 12.38 4.21 -14.53
C LYS A 230 13.85 4.57 -14.80
N PRO A 231 14.43 5.48 -14.01
CA PRO A 231 15.85 5.81 -14.14
C PRO A 231 16.69 4.61 -13.72
N VAL A 232 17.79 4.42 -14.44
CA VAL A 232 18.78 3.38 -14.17
C VAL A 232 20.14 4.06 -14.06
N GLN A 233 20.91 3.70 -13.04
CA GLN A 233 22.27 4.19 -12.89
C GLN A 233 23.28 3.09 -13.23
N ALA A 234 24.08 3.31 -14.26
CA ALA A 234 25.27 2.51 -14.51
C ALA A 234 26.45 2.98 -13.61
N ILE A 235 27.19 2.03 -13.03
CA ILE A 235 28.39 2.30 -12.24
C ILE A 235 29.59 1.51 -12.78
N THR A 236 30.81 1.99 -12.54
CA THR A 236 32.07 1.39 -13.04
C THR A 236 32.86 0.63 -11.98
N SER A 237 32.64 0.90 -10.69
CA SER A 237 33.37 0.30 -9.57
C SER A 237 32.41 -0.41 -8.60
N GLY A 238 32.89 -1.48 -7.97
CA GLY A 238 32.17 -2.26 -6.96
C GLY A 238 32.59 -1.92 -5.54
N PHE A 239 33.60 -1.05 -5.40
CA PHE A 239 33.98 -0.45 -4.13
C PHE A 239 32.95 0.63 -3.79
N VAL A 240 32.25 0.42 -2.69
CA VAL A 240 31.28 1.40 -2.19
C VAL A 240 31.98 2.42 -1.32
N ASP A 241 31.58 3.69 -1.43
CA ASP A 241 32.09 4.78 -0.60
C ASP A 241 31.67 4.58 0.86
N LYS A 242 30.48 4.01 1.09
CA LYS A 242 29.92 3.63 2.39
C LYS A 242 29.07 2.36 2.24
N GLY A 243 29.11 1.49 3.24
CA GLY A 243 28.37 0.23 3.25
C GLY A 243 29.26 -0.98 2.99
N LYS A 244 28.71 -2.04 2.40
CA LYS A 244 29.45 -3.26 2.03
C LYS A 244 29.69 -3.30 0.53
N ASP A 245 30.85 -3.81 0.09
CA ASP A 245 31.13 -4.00 -1.33
C ASP A 245 30.24 -5.08 -1.95
N PHE A 246 30.00 -5.00 -3.26
CA PHE A 246 29.06 -5.87 -4.00
C PHE A 246 29.41 -7.38 -4.03
N GLY A 247 30.55 -7.78 -3.46
CA GLY A 247 30.89 -9.18 -3.20
C GLY A 247 30.34 -9.75 -1.88
N SER A 248 29.73 -8.91 -1.04
CA SER A 248 29.20 -9.30 0.28
C SER A 248 27.89 -10.09 0.20
N SER A 249 27.57 -10.84 1.26
CA SER A 249 26.34 -11.63 1.37
C SER A 249 25.07 -10.78 1.53
N VAL A 250 25.20 -9.48 1.81
CA VAL A 250 24.07 -8.52 1.98
C VAL A 250 23.40 -8.10 0.67
N TYR A 251 23.76 -8.76 -0.44
CA TYR A 251 23.21 -8.54 -1.77
C TYR A 251 22.65 -9.83 -2.37
N PRO A 252 21.66 -10.49 -1.74
CA PRO A 252 21.14 -11.78 -2.20
C PRO A 252 20.51 -11.70 -3.61
N ILE A 253 20.58 -12.81 -4.35
CA ILE A 253 19.87 -12.95 -5.64
C ILE A 253 18.39 -13.12 -5.37
N LEU A 254 17.56 -12.28 -6.00
CA LEU A 254 16.13 -12.42 -6.00
C LEU A 254 15.70 -13.53 -6.97
N LYS A 255 14.99 -14.52 -6.45
CA LYS A 255 14.38 -15.58 -7.25
C LYS A 255 13.00 -15.13 -7.72
N GLN A 256 12.67 -15.44 -8.97
CA GLN A 256 11.32 -15.20 -9.47
C GLN A 256 10.34 -16.13 -8.72
N PRO A 257 9.26 -15.59 -8.14
CA PRO A 257 8.28 -16.40 -7.43
C PRO A 257 7.43 -17.21 -8.41
N LYS A 258 7.07 -18.44 -8.02
CA LYS A 258 6.12 -19.30 -8.71
C LYS A 258 4.83 -19.29 -7.90
N ILE A 259 3.93 -18.40 -8.28
CA ILE A 259 2.79 -18.00 -7.46
C ILE A 259 1.57 -18.86 -7.81
N ALA A 260 0.86 -19.33 -6.79
CA ALA A 260 -0.51 -19.78 -6.91
C ALA A 260 -1.46 -18.89 -6.09
N ILE A 261 -2.63 -18.62 -6.66
CA ILE A 261 -3.74 -17.92 -5.99
C ILE A 261 -4.87 -18.92 -5.80
N VAL A 262 -5.37 -19.04 -4.57
CA VAL A 262 -6.51 -19.90 -4.28
C VAL A 262 -7.81 -19.24 -4.74
N SER A 263 -8.67 -20.02 -5.39
CA SER A 263 -10.02 -19.65 -5.81
C SER A 263 -11.03 -20.74 -5.41
N GLY A 264 -12.32 -20.44 -5.46
CA GLY A 264 -13.38 -21.38 -5.11
C GLY A 264 -14.50 -20.74 -4.31
N SER A 265 -15.41 -21.57 -3.80
CA SER A 265 -16.51 -21.16 -2.93
C SER A 265 -16.05 -20.58 -1.59
N GLU A 266 -14.83 -20.90 -1.19
CA GLU A 266 -14.21 -20.52 0.08
C GLU A 266 -13.66 -19.09 0.06
N VAL A 267 -13.53 -18.49 -1.12
CA VAL A 267 -12.76 -17.27 -1.35
C VAL A 267 -13.67 -16.11 -1.72
N SER A 268 -13.43 -14.95 -1.12
CA SER A 268 -14.05 -13.71 -1.55
C SER A 268 -13.69 -13.40 -2.99
N SER A 269 -14.69 -13.26 -3.86
CA SER A 269 -14.47 -12.95 -5.28
C SER A 269 -13.80 -11.60 -5.49
N LEU A 270 -14.02 -10.64 -4.57
CA LEU A 270 -13.38 -9.33 -4.59
C LEU A 270 -11.89 -9.46 -4.29
N ALA A 271 -11.53 -10.11 -3.17
CA ALA A 271 -10.13 -10.30 -2.77
C ALA A 271 -9.35 -11.14 -3.79
N PHE A 272 -9.96 -12.19 -4.35
CA PHE A 272 -9.37 -12.95 -5.45
C PHE A 272 -9.08 -12.05 -6.65
N GLY A 273 -10.06 -11.24 -7.07
CA GLY A 273 -9.92 -10.31 -8.19
C GLY A 273 -8.83 -9.27 -7.96
N GLU A 274 -8.70 -8.76 -6.73
CA GLU A 274 -7.69 -7.77 -6.36
C GLU A 274 -6.26 -8.33 -6.47
N VAL A 275 -6.02 -9.51 -5.90
CA VAL A 275 -4.73 -10.21 -5.98
C VAL A 275 -4.41 -10.59 -7.42
N TRP A 276 -5.38 -11.17 -8.14
CA TRP A 276 -5.17 -11.61 -9.51
C TRP A 276 -4.84 -10.44 -10.43
N TYR A 277 -5.61 -9.35 -10.35
CA TYR A 277 -5.35 -8.13 -11.10
C TYR A 277 -3.96 -7.57 -10.80
N TYR A 278 -3.58 -7.44 -9.53
CA TYR A 278 -2.26 -6.91 -9.18
C TYR A 278 -1.11 -7.77 -9.75
N ILE A 279 -1.21 -9.09 -9.64
CA ILE A 279 -0.14 -9.98 -10.09
C ILE A 279 -0.04 -10.03 -11.62
N GLU A 280 -1.16 -10.10 -12.32
CA GLU A 280 -1.16 -10.22 -13.79
C GLU A 280 -1.02 -8.88 -14.48
N HIS A 281 -1.84 -7.90 -14.11
CA HIS A 281 -1.85 -6.59 -14.76
C HIS A 281 -0.71 -5.70 -14.24
N ASP A 282 -0.58 -5.53 -12.92
CA ASP A 282 0.39 -4.58 -12.37
C ASP A 282 1.82 -5.15 -12.34
N LEU A 283 2.02 -6.44 -12.05
CA LEU A 283 3.37 -7.06 -12.04
C LEU A 283 3.73 -7.78 -13.34
N GLY A 284 2.77 -8.01 -14.24
CA GLY A 284 2.99 -8.74 -15.48
C GLY A 284 3.31 -10.23 -15.27
N LEU A 285 3.03 -10.83 -14.12
CA LEU A 285 3.31 -12.24 -13.84
C LEU A 285 2.12 -13.12 -14.25
N SER A 286 2.36 -14.43 -14.38
CA SER A 286 1.29 -15.40 -14.68
C SER A 286 1.10 -16.33 -13.49
N PRO A 287 0.16 -16.01 -12.56
CA PRO A 287 -0.11 -16.88 -11.42
C PRO A 287 -0.84 -18.15 -11.86
N ILE A 288 -0.66 -19.22 -11.10
CA ILE A 288 -1.44 -20.45 -11.25
C ILE A 288 -2.69 -20.30 -10.38
N ILE A 289 -3.87 -20.47 -10.96
CA ILE A 289 -5.11 -20.50 -10.18
C ILE A 289 -5.38 -21.93 -9.72
N ILE A 290 -5.53 -22.13 -8.42
CA ILE A 290 -5.80 -23.43 -7.80
C ILE A 290 -7.09 -23.38 -6.98
N ASN A 291 -7.70 -24.53 -6.68
CA ASN A 291 -8.81 -24.59 -5.73
C ASN A 291 -8.30 -24.91 -4.31
N ALA A 292 -9.07 -24.53 -3.28
CA ALA A 292 -8.71 -24.80 -1.88
C ALA A 292 -8.42 -26.28 -1.60
N ARG A 293 -9.09 -27.21 -2.29
CA ARG A 293 -8.84 -28.66 -2.19
C ARG A 293 -7.43 -29.10 -2.62
N ASP A 294 -6.75 -28.29 -3.43
CA ASP A 294 -5.43 -28.61 -3.98
C ASP A 294 -4.29 -28.27 -3.00
N LEU A 295 -4.57 -27.51 -1.93
CA LEU A 295 -3.59 -26.99 -0.96
C LEU A 295 -2.71 -28.07 -0.32
N ASN A 296 -3.23 -29.29 -0.17
CA ASN A 296 -2.52 -30.38 0.48
C ASN A 296 -1.63 -31.22 -0.46
N ASN A 297 -1.68 -30.97 -1.78
CA ASN A 297 -0.98 -31.76 -2.79
C ASN A 297 -0.05 -30.91 -3.69
N LEU A 298 0.49 -29.83 -3.13
CA LEU A 298 1.32 -28.86 -3.87
C LEU A 298 2.74 -29.38 -4.16
N ASP A 299 3.17 -29.24 -5.41
CA ASP A 299 4.55 -29.45 -5.85
C ASP A 299 5.36 -28.14 -5.72
N ILE A 300 6.32 -28.13 -4.80
CA ILE A 300 7.17 -26.96 -4.49
C ILE A 300 7.97 -26.45 -5.71
N ASN A 301 8.27 -27.33 -6.66
CA ASN A 301 9.00 -26.96 -7.87
C ASN A 301 8.12 -26.23 -8.88
N LYS A 302 6.80 -26.40 -8.80
CA LYS A 302 5.82 -25.70 -9.65
C LYS A 302 5.23 -24.48 -8.96
N VAL A 303 5.02 -24.54 -7.65
CA VAL A 303 4.45 -23.48 -6.83
C VAL A 303 5.28 -23.35 -5.55
N ASN A 304 5.92 -22.20 -5.37
CA ASN A 304 6.70 -21.91 -4.15
C ASN A 304 6.09 -20.81 -3.29
N THR A 305 5.09 -20.09 -3.82
CA THR A 305 4.35 -19.05 -3.11
C THR A 305 2.86 -19.29 -3.31
N VAL A 306 2.10 -19.36 -2.23
CA VAL A 306 0.65 -19.56 -2.24
C VAL A 306 0.01 -18.39 -1.52
N ILE A 307 -0.95 -17.76 -2.18
CA ILE A 307 -1.75 -16.67 -1.63
C ILE A 307 -3.15 -17.20 -1.37
N LEU A 308 -3.60 -17.05 -0.13
CA LEU A 308 -4.98 -17.25 0.30
C LEU A 308 -5.57 -15.84 0.50
N PRO A 309 -6.33 -15.34 -0.49
CA PRO A 309 -7.11 -14.12 -0.34
C PRO A 309 -8.13 -14.26 0.78
N ASP A 310 -8.81 -13.17 1.12
CA ASP A 310 -9.90 -13.17 2.10
C ASP A 310 -10.91 -14.31 1.84
N GLY A 311 -11.28 -15.03 2.90
CA GLY A 311 -12.06 -16.26 2.79
C GLY A 311 -11.90 -17.22 3.96
N SER A 312 -12.62 -18.35 3.90
CA SER A 312 -12.62 -19.38 4.96
C SER A 312 -12.11 -20.73 4.45
N TYR A 313 -10.92 -21.11 4.92
CA TYR A 313 -10.16 -22.28 4.48
C TYR A 313 -10.04 -23.36 5.55
N THR A 314 -10.74 -23.23 6.69
CA THR A 314 -10.55 -24.09 7.87
C THR A 314 -10.53 -25.57 7.53
N SER A 315 -11.41 -26.03 6.64
CA SER A 315 -11.51 -27.44 6.23
C SER A 315 -10.40 -27.93 5.30
N PHE A 316 -9.51 -27.04 4.83
CA PHE A 316 -8.47 -27.34 3.84
C PHE A 316 -7.05 -27.17 4.38
N ILE A 317 -6.88 -26.59 5.57
CA ILE A 317 -5.57 -26.43 6.22
C ILE A 317 -5.20 -27.69 6.99
N ASP A 318 -4.44 -28.59 6.36
CA ASP A 318 -4.00 -29.87 6.94
C ASP A 318 -2.48 -30.08 6.84
N GLU A 319 -2.01 -31.29 7.16
CA GLU A 319 -0.58 -31.64 7.21
C GLU A 319 0.12 -31.56 5.85
N GLY A 320 -0.61 -31.72 4.74
CA GLY A 320 -0.04 -31.59 3.38
C GLY A 320 0.50 -30.19 3.12
N LEU A 321 -0.31 -29.17 3.41
CA LEU A 321 0.08 -27.77 3.32
C LEU A 321 1.26 -27.46 4.27
N LYS A 322 1.21 -27.91 5.52
CA LYS A 322 2.32 -27.73 6.47
C LYS A 322 3.61 -28.37 5.98
N GLY A 323 3.52 -29.58 5.41
CA GLY A 323 4.64 -30.26 4.79
C GLY A 323 5.24 -29.45 3.64
N TRP A 324 4.39 -28.82 2.81
CA TRP A 324 4.84 -27.93 1.74
C TRP A 324 5.54 -26.66 2.27
N ILE A 325 4.99 -26.01 3.31
CA ILE A 325 5.63 -24.86 3.97
C ILE A 325 7.00 -25.26 4.50
N ASN A 326 7.10 -26.36 5.27
CA ASN A 326 8.36 -26.83 5.85
C ASN A 326 9.44 -27.13 4.80
N ARG A 327 9.07 -27.48 3.56
CA ARG A 327 10.01 -27.70 2.47
C ARG A 327 10.55 -26.42 1.82
N GLY A 328 10.03 -25.24 2.17
CA GLY A 328 10.42 -23.94 1.59
C GLY A 328 9.26 -23.17 0.96
N GLY A 329 8.01 -23.60 1.17
CA GLY A 329 6.83 -22.91 0.68
C GLY A 329 6.56 -21.61 1.45
N LYS A 330 6.13 -20.59 0.73
CA LYS A 330 5.71 -19.29 1.26
C LYS A 330 4.20 -19.18 1.24
N LEU A 331 3.56 -19.16 2.40
CA LEU A 331 2.11 -19.02 2.54
C LEU A 331 1.75 -17.58 2.92
N ILE A 332 0.88 -16.92 2.16
CA ILE A 332 0.37 -15.57 2.44
C ILE A 332 -1.11 -15.69 2.77
N LEU A 333 -1.50 -15.31 3.99
CA LEU A 333 -2.88 -15.32 4.50
C LEU A 333 -3.38 -13.88 4.62
N MET A 334 -4.47 -13.56 3.93
CA MET A 334 -5.11 -12.24 3.95
C MET A 334 -6.43 -12.29 4.71
N GLU A 335 -6.64 -11.31 5.60
CA GLU A 335 -7.91 -11.05 6.28
C GLU A 335 -8.50 -12.29 6.98
N ASP A 336 -9.69 -12.79 6.58
CA ASP A 336 -10.30 -13.98 7.20
C ASP A 336 -9.55 -15.28 6.94
N ALA A 337 -8.62 -15.31 5.97
CA ALA A 337 -7.77 -16.48 5.77
C ALA A 337 -6.93 -16.79 7.03
N ILE A 338 -6.60 -15.78 7.83
CA ILE A 338 -5.88 -15.96 9.10
C ILE A 338 -6.73 -16.71 10.12
N GLU A 339 -8.04 -16.45 10.17
CA GLU A 339 -8.93 -17.14 11.13
C GLU A 339 -8.97 -18.65 10.88
N SER A 340 -8.72 -19.07 9.63
CA SER A 340 -8.68 -20.47 9.22
C SER A 340 -7.51 -21.28 9.80
N VAL A 341 -6.51 -20.61 10.39
CA VAL A 341 -5.33 -21.24 10.97
C VAL A 341 -5.20 -21.03 12.48
N LEU A 342 -6.13 -20.30 13.09
CA LEU A 342 -6.14 -20.11 14.55
C LEU A 342 -6.23 -21.45 15.28
N ASP A 343 -5.46 -21.58 16.36
CA ASP A 343 -5.35 -22.77 17.21
C ASP A 343 -4.92 -24.06 16.48
N LYS A 344 -4.53 -23.98 15.20
CA LYS A 344 -3.98 -25.11 14.46
C LYS A 344 -2.50 -25.27 14.78
N LYS A 345 -2.11 -26.50 15.12
CA LYS A 345 -0.69 -26.86 15.33
C LYS A 345 0.16 -26.44 14.13
N GLY A 346 1.23 -25.68 14.37
CA GLY A 346 2.14 -25.18 13.33
C GLY A 346 1.89 -23.72 12.94
N PHE A 347 0.85 -23.09 13.48
CA PHE A 347 0.56 -21.67 13.31
C PHE A 347 0.58 -21.00 14.69
N ASP A 348 1.40 -19.97 14.84
CA ASP A 348 1.67 -19.30 16.12
C ASP A 348 0.80 -18.03 16.33
N ILE A 349 0.01 -17.66 15.32
CA ILE A 349 -0.87 -16.49 15.35
C ILE A 349 -2.02 -16.70 16.34
N LYS A 350 -2.33 -15.66 17.12
CA LYS A 350 -3.40 -15.68 18.13
C LYS A 350 -4.30 -14.47 18.01
N LYS A 351 -5.60 -14.69 18.16
CA LYS A 351 -6.58 -13.61 18.22
C LYS A 351 -6.35 -12.80 19.49
N LYS A 352 -6.38 -11.48 19.39
CA LYS A 352 -6.32 -10.61 20.57
C LYS A 352 -7.62 -10.78 21.34
N GLU A 353 -7.55 -11.23 22.59
CA GLU A 353 -8.74 -11.32 23.44
C GLU A 353 -9.30 -9.92 23.69
N ALA A 354 -10.61 -9.76 23.48
CA ALA A 354 -11.30 -8.54 23.91
C ALA A 354 -11.20 -8.46 25.43
N VAL A 355 -10.91 -7.27 25.96
CA VAL A 355 -10.91 -7.01 27.42
C VAL A 355 -12.37 -7.02 27.90
N VAL A 356 -12.97 -8.19 27.99
CA VAL A 356 -14.27 -8.37 28.62
C VAL A 356 -14.01 -8.33 30.12
N LYS A 357 -14.57 -7.34 30.81
CA LYS A 357 -14.59 -7.33 32.28
C LYS A 357 -15.29 -8.61 32.72
N LYS A 358 -14.56 -9.49 33.41
CA LYS A 358 -14.96 -10.86 33.80
C LYS A 358 -16.27 -10.96 34.63
N ASP A 359 -16.91 -9.86 35.00
CA ASP A 359 -18.06 -9.82 35.93
C ASP A 359 -19.40 -9.38 35.31
N GLU A 360 -19.49 -9.13 34.00
CA GLU A 360 -20.79 -8.82 33.37
C GLU A 360 -21.55 -10.12 33.06
N LYS A 361 -22.58 -10.42 33.87
CA LYS A 361 -23.56 -11.47 33.54
C LYS A 361 -24.24 -11.11 32.22
N PRO A 362 -24.46 -12.07 31.31
CA PRO A 362 -25.20 -11.81 30.08
C PRO A 362 -26.62 -11.33 30.43
N GLU A 363 -26.90 -10.06 30.19
CA GLU A 363 -28.25 -9.52 30.33
C GLU A 363 -29.12 -9.98 29.16
N PRO A 364 -30.43 -10.21 29.38
CA PRO A 364 -31.37 -10.40 28.29
C PRO A 364 -31.33 -9.21 27.32
N SER A 365 -31.33 -9.49 26.03
CA SER A 365 -31.36 -8.44 25.01
C SER A 365 -32.59 -7.54 25.20
N LYS A 366 -32.37 -6.24 25.35
CA LYS A 366 -33.41 -5.20 25.41
C LYS A 366 -33.64 -4.55 24.03
N LEU A 367 -33.07 -5.13 22.97
CA LEU A 367 -33.18 -4.60 21.60
C LEU A 367 -34.63 -4.71 21.13
N LEU A 368 -35.17 -3.61 20.59
CA LEU A 368 -36.49 -3.58 19.98
C LEU A 368 -36.33 -3.67 18.46
N PHE A 369 -37.15 -4.47 17.79
CA PHE A 369 -37.08 -4.64 16.33
C PHE A 369 -37.29 -3.33 15.54
N LYS A 370 -38.05 -2.36 16.08
CA LYS A 370 -38.21 -1.02 15.50
C LYS A 370 -36.90 -0.23 15.43
N ASP A 371 -35.92 -0.62 16.26
CA ASP A 371 -34.60 -0.02 16.34
C ASP A 371 -33.56 -0.90 15.62
N LYS A 372 -33.97 -1.91 14.82
CA LYS A 372 -33.05 -2.77 14.05
C LYS A 372 -32.18 -1.98 13.06
N ASP A 373 -32.69 -0.83 12.60
CA ASP A 373 -32.02 0.08 11.67
C ASP A 373 -31.30 1.23 12.42
N ARG A 374 -31.32 1.23 13.76
CA ARG A 374 -30.40 2.04 14.57
C ARG A 374 -29.13 1.22 14.73
N ASP A 375 -28.08 1.62 14.04
CA ASP A 375 -26.85 0.84 14.03
C ASP A 375 -26.24 0.76 15.45
N ASP A 376 -25.61 -0.38 15.74
CA ASP A 376 -24.72 -0.55 16.88
C ASP A 376 -23.40 0.20 16.60
N TYR A 377 -23.48 1.53 16.63
CA TYR A 377 -22.40 2.45 16.25
C TYR A 377 -21.10 2.17 17.00
N GLU A 378 -21.20 1.79 18.26
CA GLU A 378 -20.04 1.53 19.11
C GLU A 378 -19.16 0.41 18.57
N ASN A 379 -19.76 -0.53 17.82
CA ASN A 379 -19.14 -1.76 17.33
C ASN A 379 -18.83 -1.73 15.82
N SER A 380 -19.06 -0.61 15.14
CA SER A 380 -18.88 -0.47 13.69
C SER A 380 -17.54 0.18 13.28
N ILE A 381 -17.03 -0.21 12.12
CA ILE A 381 -15.90 0.44 11.44
C ILE A 381 -16.14 0.45 9.92
N PRO A 382 -16.96 1.38 9.40
CA PRO A 382 -17.29 1.43 7.98
C PRO A 382 -16.07 1.60 7.06
N GLY A 383 -14.99 2.20 7.58
CA GLY A 383 -13.71 2.32 6.90
C GLY A 383 -12.90 3.47 7.48
N ALA A 384 -11.73 3.16 8.06
CA ALA A 384 -10.87 4.15 8.69
C ALA A 384 -9.39 3.89 8.39
N ILE A 385 -8.61 4.96 8.25
CA ILE A 385 -7.18 4.88 7.98
C ILE A 385 -6.43 4.79 9.29
N TYR A 386 -5.63 3.73 9.42
CA TYR A 386 -4.71 3.53 10.53
C TYR A 386 -3.26 3.64 10.07
N LYS A 387 -2.45 4.31 10.88
CA LYS A 387 -1.00 4.29 10.79
C LYS A 387 -0.47 3.02 11.45
N ILE A 388 0.17 2.17 10.66
CA ILE A 388 0.88 0.97 11.07
C ILE A 388 2.35 1.34 11.26
N ASN A 389 2.87 1.06 12.45
CA ASN A 389 4.29 1.19 12.75
C ASN A 389 5.02 -0.01 12.16
N MET A 390 5.93 0.25 11.23
CA MET A 390 6.68 -0.76 10.50
C MET A 390 8.07 -0.93 11.10
N ASP A 391 8.55 -2.17 11.17
CA ASP A 391 9.97 -2.46 11.31
C ASP A 391 10.69 -2.07 10.01
N ALA A 392 11.29 -0.88 10.01
CA ALA A 392 11.98 -0.33 8.84
C ALA A 392 13.23 -1.11 8.41
N SER A 393 13.72 -2.04 9.24
CA SER A 393 14.83 -2.92 8.88
C SER A 393 14.39 -4.18 8.13
N HIS A 394 13.11 -4.56 8.25
CA HIS A 394 12.55 -5.73 7.59
C HIS A 394 12.30 -5.44 6.10
N PRO A 395 12.56 -6.37 5.15
CA PRO A 395 12.41 -6.10 3.72
C PRO A 395 11.01 -5.67 3.26
N PHE A 396 9.99 -6.04 4.02
CA PHE A 396 8.60 -5.60 3.75
C PHE A 396 8.42 -4.09 3.88
N ALA A 397 9.31 -3.39 4.58
CA ALA A 397 9.29 -1.94 4.74
C ALA A 397 10.12 -1.19 3.68
N TYR A 398 10.83 -1.88 2.78
CA TYR A 398 11.61 -1.22 1.73
C TYR A 398 10.71 -0.32 0.87
N GLY A 399 11.10 0.96 0.75
CA GLY A 399 10.31 1.96 0.03
C GLY A 399 9.04 2.48 0.73
N LEU A 400 8.73 1.98 1.93
CA LEU A 400 7.67 2.49 2.79
C LEU A 400 8.24 3.27 3.98
N GLY A 401 9.31 2.73 4.59
CA GLY A 401 9.94 3.31 5.78
C GLY A 401 9.24 2.88 7.07
N LYS A 402 9.24 3.76 8.08
CA LYS A 402 8.78 3.45 9.44
C LYS A 402 7.26 3.41 9.61
N ASN A 403 6.52 4.00 8.67
CA ASN A 403 5.08 4.13 8.75
C ASN A 403 4.44 3.63 7.46
N TYR A 404 3.38 2.87 7.58
CA TYR A 404 2.50 2.48 6.48
C TYR A 404 1.06 2.83 6.87
N TYR A 405 0.31 3.45 5.97
CA TYR A 405 -1.09 3.75 6.20
C TYR A 405 -1.94 2.68 5.55
N SER A 406 -2.83 2.05 6.30
CA SER A 406 -3.73 1.00 5.83
C SER A 406 -5.17 1.39 6.10
N LEU A 407 -6.06 0.95 5.20
CA LEU A 407 -7.49 1.06 5.39
C LEU A 407 -7.97 -0.13 6.23
N LYS A 408 -8.59 0.15 7.38
CA LYS A 408 -9.33 -0.84 8.15
C LYS A 408 -10.82 -0.73 7.87
N THR A 409 -11.40 -1.85 7.47
CA THR A 409 -12.84 -2.07 7.29
C THR A 409 -13.39 -3.10 8.28
N ASP A 410 -12.53 -3.68 9.13
CA ASP A 410 -12.90 -4.62 10.16
C ASP A 410 -12.17 -4.36 11.49
N ARG A 411 -12.51 -5.19 12.49
CA ARG A 411 -11.98 -5.10 13.86
C ARG A 411 -10.81 -6.06 14.11
N LYS A 412 -10.35 -6.78 13.07
CA LYS A 412 -9.40 -7.87 13.25
C LYS A 412 -8.04 -7.30 13.63
N ILE A 413 -7.53 -7.86 14.72
CA ILE A 413 -6.24 -7.53 15.29
C ILE A 413 -5.75 -8.73 16.10
N TYR A 414 -4.45 -8.99 16.03
CA TYR A 414 -3.85 -10.18 16.60
C TYR A 414 -2.85 -9.82 17.69
N GLU A 415 -2.53 -10.78 18.53
CA GLU A 415 -1.42 -10.63 19.47
C GLU A 415 -0.09 -10.59 18.69
N PRO A 416 0.90 -9.78 19.13
CA PRO A 416 2.25 -9.90 18.62
C PRO A 416 2.75 -11.34 18.71
N LEU A 417 3.35 -11.83 17.64
CA LEU A 417 3.97 -13.15 17.60
C LEU A 417 5.08 -13.23 18.65
N THR A 418 5.09 -14.33 19.39
CA THR A 418 6.18 -14.64 20.34
C THR A 418 7.41 -15.22 19.63
N LYS A 419 7.21 -15.77 18.42
CA LYS A 419 8.24 -16.30 17.53
C LYS A 419 7.98 -15.83 16.11
N GLY A 420 9.02 -15.33 15.44
CA GLY A 420 8.91 -14.69 14.13
C GLY A 420 9.00 -13.17 14.23
N TRP A 421 8.57 -12.50 13.17
CA TRP A 421 8.76 -11.07 12.94
C TRP A 421 7.44 -10.31 13.06
N ASN A 422 7.40 -9.34 13.97
CA ASN A 422 6.26 -8.42 14.13
C ASN A 422 6.47 -7.18 13.27
N VAL A 423 6.30 -7.34 11.95
CA VAL A 423 6.70 -6.36 10.94
C VAL A 423 5.84 -5.09 10.99
N GLY A 424 4.54 -5.21 11.22
CA GLY A 424 3.62 -4.07 11.20
C GLY A 424 2.61 -4.14 12.34
N GLN A 425 2.62 -3.13 13.21
CA GLN A 425 1.82 -3.11 14.43
C GLN A 425 1.06 -1.79 14.60
N LEU A 426 -0.12 -1.86 15.21
CA LEU A 426 -0.81 -0.67 15.71
C LEU A 426 -0.24 -0.24 17.06
N ALA A 427 -0.19 1.07 17.26
CA ALA A 427 0.14 1.69 18.52
C ALA A 427 -0.96 2.67 18.94
N ASP A 428 -0.86 3.18 20.16
CA ASP A 428 -1.79 4.21 20.61
C ASP A 428 -1.79 5.40 19.64
N LYS A 429 -2.98 5.95 19.38
CA LYS A 429 -3.20 7.04 18.40
C LYS A 429 -2.84 6.69 16.95
N SER A 430 -2.94 5.41 16.56
CA SER A 430 -2.80 4.98 15.17
C SER A 430 -3.96 5.40 14.26
N LEU A 431 -5.14 5.75 14.79
CA LEU A 431 -6.26 6.25 13.96
C LEU A 431 -5.90 7.61 13.36
N MET A 432 -5.95 7.71 12.02
CA MET A 432 -5.57 8.91 11.27
C MET A 432 -6.79 9.64 10.67
N ALA A 433 -7.71 8.89 10.04
CA ALA A 433 -8.89 9.43 9.39
C ALA A 433 -10.03 8.39 9.33
N GLY A 434 -11.26 8.84 9.09
CA GLY A 434 -12.46 8.01 9.05
C GLY A 434 -13.16 7.81 10.39
N VAL A 435 -14.28 7.11 10.34
CA VAL A 435 -15.19 6.86 11.47
C VAL A 435 -14.93 5.48 12.06
N VAL A 436 -14.78 5.43 13.38
CA VAL A 436 -14.61 4.20 14.14
C VAL A 436 -15.46 4.28 15.41
N GLY A 437 -16.28 3.25 15.65
CA GLY A 437 -17.04 3.08 16.87
C GLY A 437 -16.15 3.06 18.11
N LYS A 438 -16.67 3.58 19.24
CA LYS A 438 -15.88 3.75 20.47
C LYS A 438 -15.27 2.45 20.98
N LYS A 439 -16.01 1.32 20.95
CA LYS A 439 -15.49 0.01 21.40
C LYS A 439 -14.43 -0.52 20.44
N VAL A 440 -14.69 -0.42 19.14
CA VAL A 440 -13.71 -0.82 18.11
C VAL A 440 -12.41 -0.03 18.23
N ARG A 441 -12.49 1.27 18.52
CA ARG A 441 -11.31 2.12 18.73
C ARG A 441 -10.44 1.64 19.90
N GLU A 442 -11.07 1.15 20.99
CA GLU A 442 -10.33 0.57 22.11
C GLU A 442 -9.75 -0.82 21.78
N GLU A 443 -10.49 -1.66 21.04
CA GLU A 443 -9.99 -2.97 20.57
C GLU A 443 -8.73 -2.80 19.68
N LEU A 444 -8.79 -1.84 18.75
CA LEU A 444 -7.75 -1.54 17.75
C LEU A 444 -6.62 -0.64 18.27
N LYS A 445 -6.53 -0.41 19.58
CA LYS A 445 -5.53 0.49 20.16
C LYS A 445 -4.09 0.02 19.96
N THR A 446 -3.85 -1.29 20.03
CA THR A 446 -2.53 -1.90 19.88
C THR A 446 -2.65 -3.34 19.37
N GLY A 447 -1.67 -3.82 18.63
CA GLY A 447 -1.61 -5.23 18.23
C GLY A 447 -0.98 -5.42 16.86
N LEU A 448 -0.91 -6.67 16.44
CA LEU A 448 -0.25 -7.09 15.22
C LEU A 448 -1.20 -7.06 14.02
N LEU A 449 -0.71 -6.51 12.91
CA LEU A 449 -1.39 -6.53 11.61
C LEU A 449 -0.59 -7.21 10.49
N ILE A 450 0.73 -7.11 10.55
CA ILE A 450 1.62 -7.74 9.57
C ILE A 450 2.63 -8.57 10.35
N GLY A 451 2.45 -9.88 10.31
CA GLY A 451 3.30 -10.84 11.02
C GLY A 451 3.95 -11.82 10.06
N VAL A 452 5.15 -12.28 10.39
CA VAL A 452 5.83 -13.33 9.64
C VAL A 452 6.34 -14.40 10.58
N GLN A 453 5.92 -15.63 10.33
CA GLN A 453 6.34 -16.80 11.10
C GLN A 453 7.20 -17.70 10.22
N GLU A 454 8.35 -18.11 10.74
CA GLU A 454 9.20 -19.10 10.10
C GLU A 454 8.69 -20.52 10.41
N SER A 455 8.68 -21.40 9.41
CA SER A 455 8.30 -22.80 9.58
C SER A 455 9.14 -23.70 8.68
N GLY A 456 10.06 -24.44 9.28
CA GLY A 456 11.04 -25.24 8.55
C GLY A 456 11.93 -24.36 7.68
N ARG A 457 11.89 -24.56 6.35
CA ARG A 457 12.59 -23.71 5.37
C ARG A 457 11.69 -22.64 4.73
N GLY A 458 10.40 -22.63 5.06
CA GLY A 458 9.42 -21.72 4.50
C GLY A 458 8.96 -20.69 5.52
N ASN A 459 7.96 -19.90 5.14
CA ASN A 459 7.38 -18.87 5.97
C ASN A 459 5.88 -18.71 5.75
N ILE A 460 5.23 -18.19 6.78
CA ILE A 460 3.81 -17.87 6.81
C ILE A 460 3.69 -16.37 7.08
N ILE A 461 3.02 -15.66 6.19
CA ILE A 461 2.78 -14.23 6.29
C ILE A 461 1.31 -14.02 6.63
N TYR A 462 1.07 -13.25 7.69
CA TYR A 462 -0.25 -12.87 8.17
C TYR A 462 -0.50 -11.40 7.84
N LEU A 463 -1.51 -11.13 7.00
CA LEU A 463 -1.97 -9.80 6.64
C LEU A 463 -3.38 -9.58 7.19
N ALA A 464 -3.48 -8.94 8.35
CA ALA A 464 -4.76 -8.70 9.02
C ALA A 464 -5.64 -7.65 8.32
N ASN A 465 -5.13 -7.02 7.26
CA ASN A 465 -5.86 -6.10 6.39
C ASN A 465 -5.46 -6.36 4.96
N ASP A 466 -6.36 -6.07 4.03
CA ASP A 466 -6.05 -6.13 2.60
C ASP A 466 -5.17 -4.94 2.14
N PRO A 467 -3.90 -5.17 1.74
CA PRO A 467 -3.07 -4.12 1.17
C PRO A 467 -3.44 -3.78 -0.29
N LEU A 468 -4.30 -4.55 -0.94
CA LEU A 468 -4.69 -4.39 -2.34
C LEU A 468 -6.09 -3.83 -2.52
N PHE A 469 -6.70 -3.28 -1.46
CA PHE A 469 -8.10 -2.84 -1.44
C PHE A 469 -8.48 -2.01 -2.67
N ARG A 470 -9.38 -2.58 -3.49
CA ARG A 470 -9.86 -2.08 -4.79
C ARG A 470 -8.76 -1.61 -5.74
N ASN A 471 -7.53 -2.09 -5.57
CA ASN A 471 -6.32 -1.75 -6.31
C ASN A 471 -5.99 -0.25 -6.42
N PHE A 472 -6.50 0.62 -5.53
CA PHE A 472 -6.14 2.04 -5.52
C PHE A 472 -5.16 2.41 -4.40
N TRP A 473 -4.87 1.48 -3.49
CA TRP A 473 -3.96 1.70 -2.35
C TRP A 473 -2.49 1.55 -2.75
N GLU A 474 -1.89 2.59 -3.32
CA GLU A 474 -0.52 2.53 -3.87
C GLU A 474 0.57 2.18 -2.83
N GLY A 475 0.42 2.60 -1.58
CA GLY A 475 1.30 2.17 -0.50
C GLY A 475 1.22 0.66 -0.23
N GLY A 476 0.00 0.11 -0.30
CA GLY A 476 -0.25 -1.31 -0.05
C GLY A 476 0.23 -2.20 -1.20
N LYS A 477 0.14 -1.73 -2.45
CA LYS A 477 0.81 -2.38 -3.59
C LYS A 477 2.33 -2.50 -3.40
N THR A 478 2.98 -1.49 -2.84
CA THR A 478 4.42 -1.56 -2.55
C THR A 478 4.70 -2.62 -1.47
N LEU A 479 3.90 -2.64 -0.40
CA LEU A 479 3.99 -3.67 0.65
C LEU A 479 3.82 -5.08 0.04
N PHE A 480 2.78 -5.29 -0.77
CA PHE A 480 2.50 -6.61 -1.35
C PHE A 480 3.57 -7.05 -2.35
N GLY A 481 4.12 -6.12 -3.14
CA GLY A 481 5.29 -6.36 -3.98
C GLY A 481 6.51 -6.81 -3.16
N ASN A 482 6.80 -6.16 -2.03
CA ASN A 482 7.85 -6.60 -1.11
C ASN A 482 7.56 -7.99 -0.56
N ILE A 483 6.31 -8.25 -0.16
CA ILE A 483 5.89 -9.57 0.33
C ILE A 483 6.07 -10.64 -0.74
N ILE A 484 5.86 -10.36 -2.03
CA ILE A 484 6.05 -11.34 -3.09
C ILE A 484 7.54 -11.62 -3.33
N PHE A 485 8.33 -10.56 -3.54
CA PHE A 485 9.69 -10.68 -4.08
C PHE A 485 10.80 -10.72 -3.04
N CYS A 486 10.66 -9.96 -1.95
CA CYS A 486 11.74 -9.83 -0.99
C CYS A 486 11.88 -11.10 -0.15
N SER A 487 13.13 -11.52 0.02
CA SER A 487 13.57 -12.55 0.95
C SER A 487 14.33 -11.91 2.11
N TYR A 488 14.35 -12.57 3.26
CA TYR A 488 15.22 -12.28 4.38
C TYR A 488 15.90 -13.57 4.84
#